data_AF-A0A5N6NV90-F1
#
_entry.id   AF-A0A5N6NV90-F1
#
_cell.length_a   1.000
_cell.length_b   1.000
_cell.length_c   1.000
_cell.angle_alpha   90.00
_cell.angle_beta   90.00
_cell.angle_gamma   90.00
#
_symmetry.space_group_name_H-M   'P 1'
#
loop_
_entity.id
_entity.type
_entity.pdbx_description
1 polymer ?
#
loop_
_entity_poly.entity_id
_entity_poly.type
_entity_poly.pdbx_seq_one_letter_code
_entity_poly.pdbx_strand_id
1 'polypeptide(L)' 'MGMTMNRGKFILDEAHKTRYLVHPGADKMYQDLRGFYWWPEMKKDITEYIGRCLTCAKVKAEHQKPSGLLERPEIP' A
#
# COMPACT_ATOMS: atom_id res chain seq x y z
N MET A 1 -30.72 7.70 7.01
CA MET A 1 -29.31 7.62 6.57
C MET A 1 -28.77 6.22 6.84
N GLY A 2 -28.94 5.28 5.91
CA GLY A 2 -28.33 3.95 6.02
C GLY A 2 -26.94 3.98 5.38
N MET A 3 -25.89 4.12 6.20
CA MET A 3 -24.51 4.02 5.71
C MET A 3 -24.23 2.55 5.41
N THR A 4 -24.31 2.16 4.13
CA THR A 4 -23.71 0.92 3.64
C THR A 4 -22.19 1.09 3.65
N MET A 5 -21.57 1.10 4.84
CA MET A 5 -20.11 0.99 4.94
C MET A 5 -19.73 -0.37 4.39
N ASN A 6 -19.18 -0.33 3.17
CA ASN A 6 -18.65 -1.49 2.47
C ASN A 6 -17.60 -2.14 3.39
N ARG A 7 -17.90 -3.32 3.92
CA ARG A 7 -17.16 -3.98 5.02
C ARG A 7 -15.65 -4.03 4.78
N GLY A 8 -15.22 -4.16 3.51
CA GLY A 8 -13.82 -4.11 3.12
C GLY A 8 -13.13 -2.81 3.50
N LYS A 9 -13.75 -1.64 3.31
CA LYS A 9 -13.15 -0.34 3.63
C LYS A 9 -12.87 -0.18 5.13
N PHE A 10 -13.77 -0.67 5.98
CA PHE A 10 -13.58 -0.64 7.43
C PHE A 10 -12.41 -1.54 7.86
N ILE A 11 -12.34 -2.76 7.32
CA ILE A 11 -11.24 -3.69 7.61
C ILE A 11 -9.89 -3.10 7.18
N LEU A 12 -9.83 -2.46 6.00
CA LEU A 12 -8.61 -1.82 5.49
C LEU A 12 -8.18 -0.64 6.38
N ASP A 13 -9.13 0.17 6.84
CA ASP A 13 -8.86 1.32 7.69
C ASP A 13 -8.39 0.94 9.09
N GLU A 14 -9.06 -0.02 9.72
CA GLU A 14 -8.65 -0.56 11.01
C GLU A 14 -7.25 -1.18 10.93
N ALA A 15 -7.00 -2.01 9.89
CA ALA A 15 -5.69 -2.63 9.70
C ALA A 15 -4.59 -1.59 9.47
N HIS A 16 -4.86 -0.57 8.66
CA HIS A 16 -3.92 0.52 8.37
C HIS A 16 -3.55 1.34 9.60
N LYS A 17 -4.51 1.62 10.49
CA LYS A 17 -4.28 2.45 11.69
C LYS A 17 -3.65 1.68 12.84
N THR A 18 -4.04 0.42 13.07
CA THR A 18 -3.60 -0.33 14.25
C THR A 18 -2.25 -1.01 14.10
N ARG A 19 -1.94 -1.56 12.92
CA ARG A 19 -0.76 -2.42 12.75
C ARG A 19 0.38 -1.79 11.97
N TYR A 20 0.12 -0.68 11.28
CA TYR A 20 0.93 -0.24 10.14
C TYR A 20 1.37 1.23 10.21
N LEU A 21 1.43 1.79 11.43
CA LEU A 21 2.08 3.08 11.71
C LEU A 21 3.53 3.14 11.20
N VAL A 22 4.15 1.98 10.96
CA VAL A 22 5.45 1.83 10.28
C VAL A 22 5.20 1.15 8.93
N HIS A 23 5.05 1.96 7.88
CA HIS A 23 4.54 1.65 6.53
C HIS A 23 4.97 0.28 5.94
N PRO A 24 4.11 -0.74 6.02
CA PRO A 24 4.24 -1.94 5.22
C PRO A 24 3.55 -1.73 3.87
N GLY A 25 4.17 -2.23 2.81
CA GLY A 25 3.57 -2.19 1.48
C GLY A 25 2.28 -3.00 1.36
N ALA A 26 1.61 -2.85 0.22
CA ALA A 26 0.39 -3.59 -0.14
C ALA A 26 0.51 -5.11 0.04
N ASP A 27 1.69 -5.67 -0.23
CA ASP A 27 1.91 -7.11 -0.11
C ASP A 27 1.75 -7.58 1.35
N LYS A 28 2.39 -6.90 2.29
CA LYS A 28 2.30 -7.24 3.72
C LYS A 28 0.86 -7.08 4.24
N MET A 29 0.18 -6.01 3.84
CA MET A 29 -1.23 -5.81 4.20
C MET A 29 -2.13 -6.95 3.69
N TYR A 30 -1.87 -7.45 2.47
CA TYR A 30 -2.56 -8.61 1.93
C TYR A 30 -2.23 -9.91 2.70
N GLN A 31 -0.95 -10.17 3.00
CA GLN A 31 -0.55 -11.37 3.74
C GLN A 31 -1.15 -11.44 5.15
N ASP A 32 -1.25 -10.30 5.83
CA ASP A 32 -1.84 -10.26 7.17
C ASP A 32 -3.36 -10.40 7.12
N LEU A 33 -4.03 -9.82 6.12
CA LEU A 33 -5.49 -9.87 6.04
C LEU A 33 -6.03 -11.19 5.48
N ARG A 34 -5.33 -11.84 4.54
CA ARG A 34 -5.81 -13.07 3.87
C ARG A 34 -6.03 -14.26 4.82
N GLY A 35 -5.46 -14.23 6.03
CA GLY A 35 -5.65 -15.27 7.05
C GLY A 35 -6.97 -15.12 7.83
N PHE A 36 -7.55 -13.92 7.84
CA PHE A 36 -8.74 -13.60 8.64
C PHE A 36 -9.94 -13.20 7.78
N TYR A 37 -9.68 -12.66 6.58
CA TYR A 37 -10.70 -12.10 5.71
C TYR A 37 -10.45 -12.51 4.26
N TRP A 38 -11.54 -12.60 3.50
CA TRP A 38 -11.49 -12.89 2.08
C TRP A 38 -12.65 -12.20 1.36
N TRP A 39 -12.37 -11.59 0.21
CA TRP A 39 -13.37 -11.06 -0.71
C TRP A 39 -12.82 -10.98 -2.15
N PRO A 40 -13.68 -10.93 -3.18
CA PRO A 40 -13.25 -10.73 -4.56
C PRO A 40 -12.47 -9.42 -4.72
N GLU A 41 -11.41 -9.43 -5.53
CA GLU A 41 -10.55 -8.25 -5.77
C GLU A 41 -9.83 -7.67 -4.53
N MET A 42 -9.75 -8.40 -3.41
CA MET A 42 -9.08 -7.96 -2.17
C MET A 42 -7.68 -7.34 -2.37
N LYS A 43 -6.84 -7.92 -3.24
CA LYS A 43 -5.51 -7.35 -3.56
C LYS A 43 -5.59 -5.98 -4.23
N LYS A 44 -6.56 -5.79 -5.13
CA LYS A 44 -6.78 -4.54 -5.85
C LYS A 44 -7.27 -3.47 -4.89
N ASP A 45 -8.24 -3.80 -4.03
CA ASP A 45 -8.75 -2.89 -3.00
C ASP A 45 -7.65 -2.43 -2.03
N ILE A 46 -6.78 -3.35 -1.60
CA ILE A 46 -5.62 -3.03 -0.75
C ILE A 46 -4.67 -2.07 -1.47
N THR A 47 -4.37 -2.34 -2.74
CA THR A 47 -3.45 -1.51 -3.54
C THR A 47 -4.04 -0.11 -3.74
N GLU A 48 -5.32 -0.01 -4.05
CA GLU A 48 -6.01 1.27 -4.24
C GLU A 48 -6.13 2.05 -2.92
N TYR A 49 -6.42 1.36 -1.80
CA TYR A 49 -6.50 1.98 -0.49
C TYR A 49 -5.15 2.58 -0.07
N ILE A 50 -4.05 1.82 -0.20
CA ILE A 50 -2.70 2.31 0.13
C ILE A 50 -2.26 3.40 -0.86
N GLY A 51 -2.62 3.28 -2.14
CA GLY A 51 -2.35 4.31 -3.16
C GLY A 51 -2.99 5.66 -2.84
N ARG A 52 -4.12 5.66 -2.13
CA ARG A 52 -4.77 6.88 -1.62
C ARG A 52 -4.16 7.42 -0.32
N CYS A 53 -3.29 6.67 0.35
CA CYS A 53 -2.63 7.14 1.56
C CYS A 53 -1.42 8.02 1.21
N LEU A 54 -1.55 9.33 1.44
CA LEU A 54 -0.50 10.32 1.14
C LEU A 54 0.81 10.02 1.86
N THR A 55 0.76 9.53 3.10
CA THR A 55 1.96 9.17 3.87
C THR A 55 2.68 7.97 3.23
N CYS A 56 1.93 6.93 2.83
CA CYS A 56 2.50 5.78 2.13
C CYS A 56 3.07 6.18 0.76
N ALA A 57 2.42 7.11 0.05
CA ALA A 57 2.89 7.58 -1.25
C ALA A 57 4.21 8.37 -1.13
N LYS A 58 4.35 9.24 -0.12
CA LYS A 58 5.60 9.97 0.16
C LYS A 58 6.76 9.03 0.48
N VAL A 59 6.51 8.04 1.35
CA VAL A 59 7.52 7.02 1.71
C VAL A 59 7.91 6.16 0.52
N LYS A 60 7.00 5.87 -0.41
CA LYS A 60 7.38 5.21 -1.66
C LYS A 60 8.28 6.09 -2.52
N ALA A 61 7.96 7.38 -2.66
CA ALA A 61 8.72 8.32 -3.48
C ALA A 61 10.14 8.56 -2.96
N GLU A 62 10.35 8.68 -1.64
CA GLU A 62 11.68 8.84 -1.05
C GLU A 62 12.56 7.58 -1.22
N HIS A 63 11.96 6.38 -1.18
CA HIS A 63 12.69 5.12 -1.31
C HIS A 63 12.83 4.63 -2.76
N GLN A 64 12.13 5.24 -3.73
CA GLN A 64 12.44 4.98 -5.13
C GLN A 64 13.83 5.57 -5.41
N LYS A 65 14.75 4.72 -5.89
CA LYS A 65 16.01 5.22 -6.42
C LYS A 65 15.68 6.24 -7.52
N PRO A 66 16.22 7.48 -7.47
CA PRO A 66 16.14 8.33 -8.63
C PRO A 66 16.77 7.58 -9.80
N SER A 67 16.14 7.62 -10.97
CA SER A 67 16.73 7.10 -12.20
C SER A 67 17.98 7.92 -12.49
N GLY A 68 19.11 7.51 -11.91
CA GLY A 68 20.42 8.06 -12.21
C GLY A 68 20.68 7.82 -13.69
N LEU A 69 20.92 8.88 -14.45
CA LEU A 69 21.50 8.76 -15.77
C LEU A 69 22.82 8.00 -15.57
N LEU A 70 22.87 6.74 -16.01
CA LEU A 70 24.11 5.97 -16.04
C LEU A 70 25.01 6.64 -17.07
N GLU A 71 25.77 7.65 -16.64
CA GLU A 71 26.84 8.20 -17.47
C GLU A 71 27.86 7.09 -17.67
N ARG A 72 27.92 6.60 -18.91
CA ARG A 72 28.92 5.62 -19.34
C ARG A 72 30.27 6.31 -19.30
N PRO A 73 31.23 5.87 -18.47
CA PRO A 73 32.57 6.42 -18.53
C PRO A 73 33.15 6.14 -19.91
N GLU A 74 33.72 7.16 -20.52
CA GLU A 74 34.46 7.05 -21.78
C GLU A 74 35.71 6.22 -21.51
N ILE A 75 35.78 5.06 -22.17
CA ILE A 75 36.90 4.11 -22.06
C ILE A 75 38.02 4.63 -22.98
N PRO A 76 39.29 4.74 -22.51
CA PRO A 76 40.44 5.12 -23.34
C PRO A 76 40.80 4.10 -24.41
#